data_AF-A0A060S9N9-F1
#
_entry.id   AF-A0A060S9N9-F1
#
_cell.length_a   1.000
_cell.length_b   1.000
_cell.length_c   1.000
_cell.angle_alpha   90.00
_cell.angle_beta   90.00
_cell.angle_gamma   90.00
#
_symmetry.space_group_name_H-M   'P 1'
#
loop_
_entity.id
_entity.type
_entity.pdbx_description
1 polymer ?
#
loop_
_entity_poly.entity_id
_entity_poly.type
_entity_poly.pdbx_seq_one_letter_code
_entity_poly.pdbx_strand_id
1 'polypeptide(L)'
;MKPRMKDWERADKLNVELVGYGYNEKRVIVRFHLPKDRDINRTQLVVAQMIRDVKHSKNWTCEFCGAPARETDVQNLSWQHLDPPRLVIYCHFVCDMDEQHVRRGLTATHQYLNMMNMMSGGGPVAPARNFDAWQRPPDVSYPLGGSCACCERDETAKDDASLKKCSKCKLTRYCGAECQKKDWPRHKVVCKMVHSVNFENWE
;
A
#
# COMPACT_ATOMS: atom_id res chain seq x y z
N MET A 1 -18.90 20.68 -14.47
CA MET A 1 -18.75 21.21 -13.09
C MET A 1 -17.49 20.58 -12.49
N LYS A 2 -16.49 21.34 -12.03
CA LYS A 2 -15.29 20.75 -11.40
C LYS A 2 -15.74 20.02 -10.11
N PRO A 3 -15.35 18.77 -9.87
CA PRO A 3 -15.66 18.07 -8.62
C PRO A 3 -15.17 18.91 -7.44
N ARG A 4 -15.99 19.06 -6.40
CA ARG A 4 -15.57 19.74 -5.17
C ARG A 4 -14.38 18.98 -4.57
N MET A 5 -13.32 19.71 -4.23
CA MET A 5 -12.17 19.13 -3.55
C MET A 5 -12.56 18.64 -2.16
N LYS A 6 -11.99 17.51 -1.75
CA LYS A 6 -12.03 17.06 -0.36
C LYS A 6 -11.16 18.01 0.49
N ASP A 7 -11.45 18.06 1.79
CA ASP A 7 -10.77 18.91 2.78
C ASP A 7 -9.25 18.71 2.87
N TRP A 8 -8.77 17.49 2.63
CA TRP A 8 -7.34 17.15 2.65
C TRP A 8 -6.64 17.35 1.30
N GLU A 9 -7.36 17.59 0.21
CA GLU A 9 -6.79 17.66 -1.13
C GLU A 9 -6.10 19.01 -1.38
N ARG A 10 -5.07 18.99 -2.21
CA ARG A 10 -4.31 20.17 -2.64
C ARG A 10 -4.31 20.31 -4.15
N ALA A 11 -4.58 21.53 -4.62
CA ALA A 11 -4.60 21.86 -6.06
C ALA A 11 -3.21 21.72 -6.73
N ASP A 12 -2.15 21.99 -5.97
CA ASP A 12 -0.74 21.98 -6.42
C ASP A 12 -0.07 20.60 -6.33
N LYS A 13 -0.82 19.55 -5.98
CA LYS A 13 -0.30 18.20 -5.71
C LYS A 13 -1.04 17.13 -6.49
N LEU A 14 -0.37 15.99 -6.64
CA LEU A 14 -1.06 14.72 -6.89
C LEU A 14 -1.56 14.19 -5.55
N ASN A 15 -2.88 14.15 -5.39
CA ASN A 15 -3.52 13.66 -4.18
C ASN A 15 -3.65 12.14 -4.26
N VAL A 16 -2.99 11.43 -3.34
CA VAL A 16 -3.00 9.95 -3.31
C VAL A 16 -3.73 9.46 -2.07
N GLU A 17 -4.75 8.62 -2.25
CA GLU A 17 -5.42 7.90 -1.17
C GLU A 17 -5.11 6.41 -1.32
N LEU A 18 -4.31 5.88 -0.40
CA LEU A 18 -3.97 4.46 -0.36
C LEU A 18 -4.84 3.77 0.70
N VAL A 19 -5.54 2.72 0.32
CA VAL A 19 -6.35 1.89 1.20
C VAL A 19 -5.75 0.49 1.24
N GLY A 20 -5.24 0.08 2.39
CA GLY A 20 -4.72 -1.27 2.63
C GLY A 20 -5.75 -2.16 3.33
N TYR A 21 -5.86 -3.42 2.91
CA TYR A 21 -6.79 -4.41 3.43
C TYR A 21 -6.06 -5.63 3.99
N GLY A 22 -6.43 -6.03 5.20
CA GLY A 22 -6.03 -7.27 5.84
C GLY A 22 -7.25 -8.04 6.34
N TYR A 23 -6.99 -9.15 7.04
CA TYR A 23 -8.03 -10.05 7.53
C TYR A 23 -9.02 -9.37 8.51
N ASN A 24 -10.27 -9.85 8.53
CA ASN A 24 -11.34 -9.35 9.40
C ASN A 24 -11.56 -7.84 9.30
N GLU A 25 -11.67 -7.34 8.06
CA GLU A 25 -11.95 -5.92 7.78
C GLU A 25 -10.93 -4.93 8.35
N LYS A 26 -9.75 -5.41 8.75
CA LYS A 26 -8.63 -4.55 9.18
C LYS A 26 -8.17 -3.72 8.00
N ARG A 27 -8.16 -2.40 8.17
CA ARG A 27 -7.78 -1.47 7.09
C ARG A 27 -6.81 -0.40 7.54
N VAL A 28 -6.11 0.16 6.58
CA VAL A 28 -5.40 1.43 6.72
C VAL A 28 -5.79 2.36 5.59
N ILE A 29 -6.08 3.61 5.90
CA ILE A 29 -6.19 4.69 4.92
C ILE A 29 -5.01 5.63 5.13
N VAL A 30 -4.16 5.75 4.11
CA VAL A 30 -3.03 6.67 4.12
C VAL A 30 -3.19 7.68 3.00
N ARG A 31 -3.18 8.96 3.35
CA ARG A 31 -3.27 10.05 2.39
C ARG A 31 -1.92 10.68 2.19
N PHE A 32 -1.57 10.95 0.94
CA PHE A 32 -0.29 11.55 0.56
C PHE A 32 -0.46 12.73 -0.38
N HIS A 33 0.49 13.66 -0.32
CA HIS A 33 0.65 14.76 -1.26
C HIS A 33 1.93 14.59 -2.05
N LEU A 34 1.82 14.06 -3.27
CA LEU A 34 2.94 13.90 -4.18
C LEU A 34 3.13 15.18 -5.01
N PRO A 35 4.36 15.44 -5.50
CA PRO A 35 4.56 16.44 -6.55
C PRO A 35 3.63 16.17 -7.73
N LYS A 36 3.09 17.23 -8.35
CA LYS A 36 2.33 17.16 -9.61
C LYS A 36 3.31 16.92 -10.77
N ASP A 37 3.97 15.76 -10.76
CA ASP A 37 4.91 15.34 -11.77
C ASP A 37 4.15 14.80 -12.99
N ARG A 38 4.66 15.07 -14.20
CA ARG A 38 4.14 14.48 -15.45
C ARG A 38 4.86 13.19 -15.82
N ASP A 39 5.99 12.91 -15.17
CA ASP A 39 6.74 11.67 -15.34
C ASP A 39 6.08 10.53 -14.54
N ILE A 40 5.45 9.62 -15.28
CA ILE A 40 4.78 8.46 -14.70
C ILE A 40 5.75 7.50 -14.04
N ASN A 41 7.00 7.37 -14.54
CA ASN A 41 7.99 6.46 -13.98
C ASN A 41 8.45 6.95 -12.61
N ARG A 42 8.66 8.26 -12.46
CA ARG A 42 8.98 8.87 -11.15
C ARG A 42 7.84 8.69 -10.16
N THR A 43 6.60 8.84 -10.62
CA THR A 43 5.42 8.60 -9.80
C THR A 43 5.34 7.14 -9.35
N GLN A 44 5.54 6.18 -10.28
CA GLN A 44 5.55 4.75 -9.99
C GLN A 44 6.64 4.35 -8.98
N LEU A 45 7.85 4.91 -9.10
CA LEU A 45 8.95 4.66 -8.15
C LEU A 45 8.60 5.15 -6.74
N VAL A 46 8.01 6.35 -6.61
CA VAL A 46 7.57 6.87 -5.31
C VAL A 46 6.44 6.01 -4.74
N VAL A 47 5.47 5.63 -5.58
CA VAL A 47 4.38 4.72 -5.19
C VAL A 47 4.90 3.38 -4.68
N ALA A 48 5.91 2.78 -5.32
CA ALA A 48 6.52 1.55 -4.82
C ALA A 48 7.15 1.73 -3.42
N GLN A 49 7.78 2.87 -3.15
CA GLN A 49 8.32 3.18 -1.83
C GLN A 49 7.22 3.41 -0.78
N MET A 50 6.10 4.02 -1.18
CA MET A 50 4.91 4.19 -0.33
C MET A 50 4.33 2.83 0.06
N ILE A 51 4.11 1.95 -0.92
CA ILE A 51 3.59 0.59 -0.71
C ILE A 51 4.50 -0.17 0.26
N ARG A 52 5.83 -0.05 0.13
CA ARG A 52 6.78 -0.62 1.11
C ARG A 52 6.55 -0.09 2.53
N ASP A 53 6.40 1.22 2.70
CA ASP A 53 6.17 1.80 4.04
C ASP A 53 4.83 1.40 4.64
N VAL A 54 3.80 1.22 3.81
CA VAL A 54 2.47 0.72 4.23
C VAL A 54 2.53 -0.77 4.57
N LYS A 55 3.23 -1.59 3.78
CA LYS A 55 3.49 -3.01 4.10
C LYS A 55 4.08 -3.15 5.50
N HIS A 56 5.05 -2.33 5.88
CA HIS A 56 5.72 -2.38 7.18
C HIS A 56 5.05 -1.59 8.32
N SER A 57 3.79 -1.21 8.16
CA SER A 57 3.09 -0.33 9.10
C SER A 57 2.40 -1.03 10.27
N LYS A 58 2.04 -2.31 10.09
CA LYS A 58 1.35 -3.17 11.07
C LYS A 58 1.69 -4.64 10.84
N ASN A 59 1.39 -5.48 11.82
CA ASN A 59 1.39 -6.94 11.68
C ASN A 59 0.22 -7.40 10.81
N TRP A 60 0.35 -7.18 9.51
CA TRP A 60 -0.65 -7.57 8.53
C TRP A 60 -0.79 -9.08 8.42
N THR A 61 -2.04 -9.50 8.31
CA THR A 61 -2.43 -10.86 7.98
C THR A 61 -3.13 -10.87 6.64
N CYS A 62 -3.05 -12.00 5.95
CA CYS A 62 -3.65 -12.27 4.66
C CYS A 62 -5.13 -11.94 4.70
N GLU A 63 -5.55 -11.03 3.83
CA GLU A 63 -6.94 -10.60 3.68
C GLU A 63 -7.93 -11.76 3.59
N PHE A 64 -7.52 -12.86 2.95
CA PHE A 64 -8.42 -13.97 2.62
C PHE A 64 -8.38 -15.15 3.61
N CYS A 65 -7.31 -15.34 4.37
CA CYS A 65 -7.17 -16.52 5.25
C CYS A 65 -6.65 -16.22 6.67
N GLY A 66 -6.21 -14.99 6.96
CA GLY A 66 -5.72 -14.61 8.28
C GLY A 66 -4.30 -15.08 8.62
N ALA A 67 -3.64 -15.87 7.76
CA ALA A 67 -2.23 -16.21 7.92
C ALA A 67 -1.33 -14.96 7.84
N PRO A 68 -0.10 -14.96 8.40
CA PRO A 68 0.79 -13.80 8.29
C PRO A 68 1.04 -13.38 6.83
N ALA A 69 0.86 -12.08 6.52
CA ALA A 69 1.05 -11.59 5.16
C ALA A 69 2.54 -11.40 4.84
N ARG A 70 2.94 -11.77 3.62
CA ARG A 70 4.32 -11.58 3.10
C ARG A 70 4.34 -10.76 1.81
N GLU A 71 3.25 -10.78 1.06
CA GLU A 71 3.15 -10.11 -0.23
C GLU A 71 2.07 -9.03 -0.20
N THR A 72 2.12 -8.14 -1.19
CA THR A 72 1.17 -7.03 -1.33
C THR A 72 0.78 -6.90 -2.79
N ASP A 73 -0.49 -7.14 -3.09
CA ASP A 73 -1.06 -6.86 -4.40
C ASP A 73 -1.57 -5.42 -4.44
N VAL A 74 -1.48 -4.76 -5.59
CA VAL A 74 -1.89 -3.36 -5.73
C VAL A 74 -2.73 -3.12 -6.96
N GLN A 75 -3.78 -2.32 -6.77
CA GLN A 75 -4.68 -1.89 -7.82
C GLN A 75 -4.80 -0.38 -7.80
N ASN A 76 -4.59 0.26 -8.94
CA ASN A 76 -4.54 1.71 -9.05
C ASN A 76 -5.73 2.23 -9.85
N LEU A 77 -6.50 3.15 -9.28
CA LEU A 77 -7.45 3.98 -10.01
C LEU A 77 -6.89 5.39 -10.16
N SER A 78 -6.72 5.81 -11.41
CA SER A 78 -6.02 7.05 -11.75
C SER A 78 -6.92 8.00 -12.51
N TRP A 79 -7.07 9.21 -11.99
CA TRP A 79 -7.76 10.32 -12.63
C TRP A 79 -6.79 11.49 -12.82
N GLN A 80 -5.66 11.23 -13.48
CA GLN A 80 -4.64 12.25 -13.76
C GLN A 80 -5.13 13.37 -14.69
N HIS A 81 -6.22 13.13 -15.44
CA HIS A 81 -6.86 14.14 -16.28
C HIS A 81 -7.69 15.16 -15.48
N LEU A 82 -7.98 14.90 -14.20
CA LEU A 82 -8.71 15.84 -13.34
C LEU A 82 -7.77 16.93 -12.79
N ASP A 83 -8.38 18.04 -12.37
CA ASP A 83 -7.69 19.17 -11.72
C ASP A 83 -8.39 19.51 -10.39
N PRO A 84 -7.80 19.12 -9.23
CA PRO A 84 -6.51 18.44 -9.09
C PRO A 84 -6.53 16.95 -9.49
N PRO A 85 -5.37 16.40 -9.88
CA PRO A 85 -5.25 14.99 -10.21
C PRO A 85 -5.35 14.12 -8.95
N ARG A 86 -5.96 12.94 -9.11
CA ARG A 86 -6.20 11.97 -8.03
C ARG A 86 -5.66 10.59 -8.42
N LEU A 87 -5.08 9.90 -7.44
CA LEU A 87 -4.69 8.50 -7.52
C LEU A 87 -5.23 7.78 -6.29
N VAL A 88 -5.97 6.70 -6.50
CA VAL A 88 -6.41 5.80 -5.43
C VAL A 88 -5.67 4.48 -5.59
N ILE A 89 -5.07 3.98 -4.52
CA ILE A 89 -4.28 2.75 -4.51
C ILE A 89 -4.94 1.80 -3.52
N TYR A 90 -5.43 0.66 -4.00
CA TYR A 90 -5.89 -0.42 -3.14
C TYR A 90 -4.75 -1.41 -2.95
N CYS A 91 -4.36 -1.68 -1.71
CA CYS A 91 -3.33 -2.64 -1.36
C CYS A 91 -3.95 -3.84 -0.64
N HIS A 92 -3.74 -5.04 -1.16
CA HIS A 92 -4.20 -6.28 -0.55
C HIS A 92 -3.02 -7.01 0.06
N PHE A 93 -3.00 -7.15 1.39
CA PHE A 93 -1.94 -7.87 2.09
C PHE A 93 -2.26 -9.36 2.08
N VAL A 94 -1.37 -10.19 1.55
CA VAL A 94 -1.64 -11.62 1.31
C VAL A 94 -0.47 -12.49 1.76
N CYS A 95 -0.75 -13.74 2.12
CA CYS A 95 0.26 -14.68 2.59
C CYS A 95 1.19 -15.13 1.46
N ASP A 96 0.62 -15.53 0.33
CA ASP A 96 1.34 -16.06 -0.83
C ASP A 96 0.45 -15.90 -2.08
N MET A 97 0.92 -15.20 -3.10
CA MET A 97 0.14 -14.95 -4.31
C MET A 97 -0.05 -16.19 -5.20
N ASP A 98 0.74 -17.25 -4.98
CA ASP A 98 0.62 -18.49 -5.73
C ASP A 98 -0.43 -19.44 -5.17
N GLU A 99 -0.91 -19.17 -3.94
CA GLU A 99 -1.96 -19.95 -3.30
C GLU A 99 -3.34 -19.73 -3.94
N GLN A 100 -4.09 -20.82 -4.14
CA GLN A 100 -5.36 -20.78 -4.86
C GLN A 100 -6.41 -19.87 -4.19
N HIS A 101 -6.46 -19.86 -2.85
CA HIS A 101 -7.39 -19.01 -2.11
C HIS A 101 -7.07 -17.52 -2.28
N VAL A 102 -5.78 -17.15 -2.37
CA VAL A 102 -5.34 -15.78 -2.64
C VAL A 102 -5.65 -15.38 -4.06
N ARG A 103 -5.33 -16.22 -5.05
CA ARG A 103 -5.65 -15.94 -6.47
C ARG A 103 -7.15 -15.71 -6.68
N ARG A 104 -8.00 -16.53 -6.07
CA ARG A 104 -9.47 -16.36 -6.12
C ARG A 104 -9.91 -15.05 -5.47
N GLY A 105 -9.39 -14.76 -4.27
CA GLY A 105 -9.70 -13.53 -3.54
C GLY A 105 -9.32 -12.27 -4.33
N LEU A 106 -8.05 -12.17 -4.76
CA LEU A 106 -7.57 -11.04 -5.55
C LEU A 106 -8.34 -10.89 -6.86
N THR A 107 -8.65 -11.99 -7.56
CA THR A 107 -9.44 -11.93 -8.80
C THR A 107 -10.82 -11.35 -8.56
N ALA A 108 -11.52 -11.77 -7.50
CA ALA A 108 -12.83 -11.25 -7.15
C ALA A 108 -12.75 -9.75 -6.79
N THR A 109 -11.76 -9.33 -6.00
CA THR A 109 -11.59 -7.93 -5.62
C THR A 109 -11.26 -7.04 -6.83
N HIS A 110 -10.39 -7.50 -7.73
CA HIS A 110 -10.10 -6.82 -9.01
C HIS A 110 -11.38 -6.65 -9.85
N GLN A 111 -12.16 -7.71 -10.02
CA GLN A 111 -13.40 -7.66 -10.80
C GLN A 111 -14.41 -6.67 -10.21
N TYR A 112 -14.55 -6.67 -8.88
CA TYR A 112 -15.42 -5.74 -8.17
C TYR A 112 -14.98 -4.28 -8.38
N LEU A 113 -13.69 -3.98 -8.18
CA LEU A 113 -13.16 -2.62 -8.35
C LEU A 113 -13.27 -2.15 -9.81
N ASN A 114 -13.01 -3.05 -10.77
CA ASN A 114 -13.19 -2.75 -12.19
C ASN A 114 -14.65 -2.40 -12.50
N MET A 115 -15.61 -3.19 -11.98
CA MET A 115 -17.04 -2.91 -12.13
C MET A 115 -17.42 -1.56 -11.53
N MET A 116 -16.98 -1.27 -10.29
CA MET A 116 -17.27 0.01 -9.63
C MET A 116 -16.69 1.21 -10.39
N ASN A 117 -15.48 1.08 -10.93
CA ASN A 117 -14.85 2.12 -11.73
C ASN A 117 -15.66 2.40 -13.00
N MET A 118 -16.12 1.37 -13.70
CA MET A 118 -16.96 1.49 -14.89
C MET A 118 -18.31 2.15 -14.57
N MET A 119 -18.96 1.74 -13.47
CA MET A 119 -20.22 2.36 -13.02
C MET A 119 -20.06 3.83 -12.63
N SER A 120 -18.85 4.23 -12.24
CA SER A 120 -18.51 5.62 -11.91
C SER A 120 -18.08 6.46 -13.13
N GLY A 121 -18.27 5.95 -14.35
CA GLY A 121 -17.88 6.62 -15.60
C GLY A 121 -16.39 6.55 -15.92
N GLY A 122 -15.64 5.68 -15.22
CA GLY A 122 -14.25 5.35 -15.53
C GLY A 122 -14.14 4.36 -16.69
N GLY A 123 -12.95 4.30 -17.31
CA GLY A 123 -12.63 3.29 -18.33
C GLY A 123 -12.27 1.93 -17.74
N PRO A 124 -12.08 0.90 -18.58
CA PRO A 124 -11.57 -0.39 -18.14
C PRO A 124 -10.20 -0.22 -17.49
N VAL A 125 -10.03 -0.80 -16.31
CA VAL A 125 -8.76 -0.85 -15.59
C VAL A 125 -7.92 -2.02 -16.13
N ALA A 126 -6.61 -1.98 -15.90
CA ALA A 126 -5.74 -3.08 -16.32
C ALA A 126 -6.29 -4.43 -15.79
N PRO A 127 -6.18 -5.52 -16.57
CA PRO A 127 -6.64 -6.83 -16.14
C PRO A 127 -5.94 -7.23 -14.84
N ALA A 128 -6.61 -8.09 -14.06
CA ALA A 128 -5.99 -8.69 -12.87
C ALA A 128 -4.60 -9.22 -13.22
N ARG A 129 -3.68 -9.14 -12.26
CA ARG A 129 -2.31 -9.64 -12.42
C ARG A 129 -2.35 -11.01 -13.08
N ASN A 130 -1.59 -11.20 -14.16
CA ASN A 130 -1.43 -12.51 -14.74
C ASN A 130 -0.61 -13.37 -13.78
N PHE A 131 -1.31 -14.05 -12.87
CA PHE A 131 -0.71 -14.92 -11.84
C PHE A 131 0.06 -16.10 -12.46
N ASP A 132 -0.18 -16.42 -13.74
CA ASP A 132 0.53 -17.48 -14.44
C ASP A 132 1.81 -16.96 -15.12
N ALA A 133 1.87 -15.67 -15.46
CA ALA A 133 3.08 -15.03 -15.98
C ALA A 133 4.07 -14.62 -14.89
N TRP A 134 3.62 -14.49 -13.64
CA TRP A 134 4.45 -14.12 -12.50
C TRP A 134 4.20 -15.08 -11.34
N GLN A 135 4.97 -16.16 -11.33
CA GLN A 135 5.09 -17.06 -10.19
C GLN A 135 6.25 -16.59 -9.32
N ARG A 136 6.12 -16.72 -8.01
CA ARG A 136 7.23 -16.46 -7.08
C ARG A 136 8.37 -17.43 -7.42
N PRO A 137 9.62 -16.96 -7.55
CA PRO A 137 10.74 -17.86 -7.79
C PRO A 137 10.79 -18.92 -6.68
N PRO A 138 11.12 -20.18 -7.02
CA PRO A 138 11.38 -21.21 -6.02
C PRO A 138 12.41 -20.71 -5.01
N ASP A 139 12.21 -21.06 -3.74
CA ASP A 139 13.10 -20.72 -2.61
C ASP A 139 13.15 -19.23 -2.20
N VAL A 140 12.31 -18.36 -2.77
CA VAL A 140 12.18 -16.97 -2.32
C VAL A 140 11.06 -16.87 -1.28
N SER A 141 11.42 -16.42 -0.07
CA SER A 141 10.46 -16.02 0.96
C SER A 141 10.52 -14.51 1.15
N TYR A 142 9.41 -13.82 0.86
CA TYR A 142 9.31 -12.40 1.14
C TYR A 142 9.15 -12.15 2.64
N PRO A 143 9.70 -11.04 3.18
CA PRO A 143 9.61 -10.74 4.59
C PRO A 143 8.16 -10.49 5.01
N LEU A 144 7.83 -10.84 6.25
CA LEU A 144 6.53 -10.55 6.85
C LEU A 144 6.20 -9.05 6.72
N GLY A 145 4.94 -8.73 6.40
CA GLY A 145 4.45 -7.35 6.40
C GLY A 145 4.68 -6.69 7.76
N GLY A 146 4.55 -7.44 8.86
CA GLY A 146 4.83 -6.95 10.20
C GLY A 146 6.28 -6.59 10.52
N SER A 147 7.26 -7.04 9.73
CA SER A 147 8.69 -6.93 10.07
C SER A 147 9.21 -5.49 9.96
N CYS A 148 10.40 -5.25 10.51
CA CYS A 148 11.12 -3.98 10.40
C CYS A 148 11.36 -3.60 8.94
N ALA A 149 10.99 -2.38 8.54
CA ALA A 149 11.13 -1.89 7.17
C ALA A 149 12.58 -1.80 6.64
N CYS A 150 13.57 -1.85 7.53
CA CYS A 150 14.98 -1.76 7.18
C CYS A 150 15.70 -3.12 7.11
N CYS A 151 15.57 -3.94 8.17
CA CYS A 151 16.29 -5.20 8.25
C CYS A 151 15.47 -6.40 7.78
N GLU A 152 14.14 -6.25 7.64
CA GLU A 152 13.23 -7.24 7.06
C GLU A 152 13.27 -8.62 7.75
N ARG A 153 13.83 -8.68 8.96
CA ARG A 153 13.93 -9.89 9.78
C ARG A 153 12.57 -10.24 10.36
N ASP A 154 12.07 -11.44 10.06
CA ASP A 154 10.76 -11.92 10.50
C ASP A 154 10.63 -11.94 12.03
N GLU A 155 11.73 -12.14 12.78
CA GLU A 155 11.69 -12.13 14.25
C GLU A 155 11.22 -10.80 14.82
N THR A 156 11.42 -9.71 14.07
CA THR A 156 10.98 -8.38 14.48
C THR A 156 9.47 -8.18 14.37
N ALA A 157 8.76 -9.06 13.66
CA ALA A 157 7.29 -9.04 13.57
C ALA A 157 6.61 -9.77 14.74
N LYS A 158 7.32 -10.60 15.51
CA LYS A 158 6.75 -11.46 16.56
C LYS A 158 6.16 -10.66 17.73
N ASP A 159 6.78 -9.52 18.05
CA ASP A 159 6.32 -8.61 19.10
C ASP A 159 6.12 -7.21 18.51
N ASP A 160 4.87 -6.90 18.16
CA ASP A 160 4.49 -5.60 17.58
C ASP A 160 4.93 -4.42 18.45
N ALA A 161 4.98 -4.62 19.78
CA ALA A 161 5.38 -3.60 20.74
C ALA A 161 6.88 -3.28 20.68
N SER A 162 7.70 -4.17 20.12
CA SER A 162 9.15 -3.97 19.97
C SER A 162 9.50 -3.02 18.81
N LEU A 163 8.61 -2.88 17.82
CA LEU A 163 8.81 -2.02 16.66
C LEU A 163 8.36 -0.59 16.94
N LYS A 164 9.29 0.35 16.74
CA LYS A 164 9.05 1.79 16.89
C LYS A 164 8.58 2.38 15.58
N LYS A 165 7.42 3.03 15.60
CA LYS A 165 6.90 3.82 14.47
C LYS A 165 7.81 5.03 14.22
N CYS A 166 7.96 5.41 12.95
CA CYS A 166 8.58 6.69 12.61
C CYS A 166 7.81 7.84 13.31
N SER A 167 8.49 8.60 14.16
CA SER A 167 7.85 9.66 14.98
C SER A 167 7.21 10.77 14.15
N LYS A 168 7.71 10.99 12.93
CA LYS A 168 7.21 12.02 12.02
C LYS A 168 5.94 11.61 11.28
N CYS A 169 5.98 10.52 10.51
CA CYS A 169 4.85 10.12 9.67
C CYS A 169 3.89 9.11 10.34
N LYS A 170 4.34 8.46 11.42
CA LYS A 170 3.59 7.43 12.17
C LYS A 170 3.15 6.22 11.33
N LEU A 171 3.73 6.03 10.15
CA LEU A 171 3.40 4.97 9.19
C LEU A 171 4.31 3.74 9.33
N THR A 172 5.54 3.82 8.85
CA THR A 172 6.49 2.70 8.81
C THR A 172 7.18 2.46 10.17
N ARG A 173 7.74 1.27 10.38
CA ARG A 173 8.24 0.82 11.69
C ARG A 173 9.63 0.17 11.64
N TYR A 174 10.36 0.33 12.75
CA TYR A 174 11.76 -0.10 12.88
C TYR A 174 12.03 -0.76 14.22
N CYS A 175 12.91 -1.77 14.25
CA CYS A 175 13.31 -2.42 15.50
C CYS A 175 14.24 -1.54 16.37
N GLY A 176 14.68 -0.39 15.87
CA GLY A 176 15.54 0.52 16.61
C GLY A 176 16.02 1.71 15.78
N ALA A 177 16.68 2.66 16.44
CA ALA A 177 17.19 3.88 15.83
C ALA A 177 18.20 3.62 14.70
N GLU A 178 19.01 2.56 14.81
CA GLU A 178 19.99 2.20 13.78
C GLU A 178 19.34 1.80 12.46
N CYS A 179 18.28 0.97 12.51
CA CYS A 179 17.49 0.62 11.34
C CYS A 179 16.78 1.85 10.75
N GLN A 180 16.25 2.73 11.60
CA GLN A 180 15.61 3.98 11.13
C GLN A 180 16.62 4.90 10.41
N LYS A 181 17.82 5.09 10.97
CA LYS A 181 18.88 5.91 10.36
C LYS A 181 19.35 5.31 9.03
N LYS A 182 19.54 3.98 8.97
CA LYS A 182 19.99 3.28 7.76
C LYS A 182 18.96 3.40 6.63
N ASP A 183 17.67 3.31 6.95
CA ASP A 183 16.59 3.43 5.96
C ASP A 183 16.24 4.88 5.60
N TRP A 184 16.71 5.87 6.39
CA TRP A 184 16.38 7.28 6.20
C TRP A 184 16.64 7.84 4.80
N PRO A 185 17.75 7.52 4.08
CA PRO A 185 17.97 8.01 2.72
C PRO A 185 16.83 7.67 1.76
N ARG A 186 16.18 6.51 1.94
CA ARG A 186 15.00 6.08 1.20
C ARG A 186 13.73 6.69 1.82
N HIS A 187 13.47 6.42 3.10
CA HIS A 187 12.20 6.77 3.75
C HIS A 187 11.93 8.28 3.78
N LYS A 188 12.96 9.14 3.83
CA LYS A 188 12.78 10.61 3.90
C LYS A 188 11.91 11.18 2.77
N VAL A 189 11.87 10.52 1.62
CA VAL A 189 11.06 10.90 0.46
C VAL A 189 9.58 10.72 0.78
N VAL A 190 9.17 9.50 1.12
CA VAL A 190 7.79 9.15 1.48
C VAL A 190 7.36 9.84 2.77
N CYS A 191 8.24 9.90 3.77
CA CYS A 191 7.97 10.49 5.09
C CYS A 191 7.45 11.93 5.00
N LYS A 192 7.93 12.72 4.03
CA LYS A 192 7.51 14.11 3.82
C LYS A 192 6.19 14.25 3.07
N MET A 193 5.74 13.19 2.41
CA MET A 193 4.52 13.17 1.58
C MET A 193 3.29 12.69 2.35
N VAL A 194 3.48 11.98 3.47
CA VAL A 194 2.37 11.51 4.31
C VAL A 194 1.62 12.71 4.90
N HIS A 195 0.33 12.80 4.59
CA HIS A 195 -0.59 13.77 5.16
C HIS A 195 -1.31 13.18 6.39
N SER A 196 -1.87 11.97 6.28
CA SER A 196 -2.54 11.29 7.39
C SER A 196 -2.44 9.77 7.27
N VAL A 197 -2.54 9.10 8.42
CA VAL A 197 -2.56 7.63 8.56
C VAL A 197 -3.72 7.29 9.50
N ASN A 198 -4.71 6.56 9.01
CA ASN A 198 -5.86 6.09 9.78
C ASN A 198 -5.91 4.56 9.75
N PHE A 199 -5.95 3.91 10.91
CA PHE A 199 -6.11 2.46 11.02
C PHE A 199 -7.52 2.17 11.51
N GLU A 200 -8.25 1.29 10.82
CA GLU A 200 -9.62 0.92 11.14
C GLU A 200 -9.69 -0.55 11.55
N ASN A 201 -10.53 -0.87 12.54
CA ASN A 201 -10.77 -2.23 13.04
C ASN A 201 -9.54 -2.92 13.64
N TRP A 202 -8.67 -2.14 14.31
CA TRP A 202 -7.41 -2.58 14.91
C TRP A 202 -7.41 -2.66 16.45
N GLU A 203 -8.57 -2.46 17.07
CA GLU A 203 -8.79 -2.57 18.53
C GLU A 203 -9.10 -4.02 18.95
#